data_AF-A0A3S0FDJ6-F1
#
_entry.id   AF-A0A3S0FDJ6-F1
#
_cell.length_a   1.000
_cell.length_b   1.000
_cell.length_c   1.000
_cell.angle_alpha   90.00
_cell.angle_beta   90.00
_cell.angle_gamma   90.00
#
_symmetry.space_group_name_H-M   'P 1'
#
loop_
_entity.id
_entity.type
_entity.pdbx_description
1 polymer ?
#
loop_
_entity_poly.entity_id
_entity_poly.type
_entity_poly.pdbx_seq_one_letter_code
_entity_poly.pdbx_strand_id
1 'polypeptide(L)'
;MFEKPDGFRFTAGQHVRMSLIDPPETDREGNSRFFSLASTPQDPELMVAMRMRDTAFKRVLGRLQRGGKVLIEMLLDVPRGAFALHEDPSRPAVFIAGGIGVVPAFSMIKDAIEQKLPHRVYLFYANRRPEDAAYLEELATLARQNPSFTLVATMTEAETSARRWTGEAGRIDRSMLARHIDDPLLPIYYISGLPKMASAMKVMLGTVGVGKESIKAEEFTGFDLNKISAVRSGRRFMPVAATVLAVTALVALHAGVGALLFGKSFAGTFGLKSGWSAAI
;
A
#
# COMPACT_ATOMS: atom_id res chain seq x y z
N MET A 1 8.46 3.81 9.45
CA MET A 1 8.49 2.56 10.22
C MET A 1 8.45 2.91 11.68
N PHE A 2 7.56 2.27 12.42
CA PHE A 2 7.28 2.56 13.81
C PHE A 2 7.27 1.26 14.59
N GLU A 3 7.60 1.34 15.86
CA GLU A 3 7.40 0.27 16.80
C GLU A 3 5.92 -0.10 16.84
N LYS A 4 5.64 -1.40 16.82
CA LYS A 4 4.28 -1.91 17.02
C LYS A 4 4.01 -2.04 18.52
N PRO A 5 3.06 -1.28 19.08
CA PRO A 5 2.79 -1.35 20.50
C PRO A 5 2.34 -2.75 20.93
N ASP A 6 2.66 -3.12 22.17
CA ASP A 6 2.23 -4.40 22.74
C ASP A 6 0.70 -4.56 22.68
N GLY A 7 0.26 -5.73 22.24
CA GLY A 7 -1.17 -6.03 22.08
C GLY A 7 -1.84 -5.31 20.90
N PHE A 8 -1.11 -4.53 20.08
CA PHE A 8 -1.67 -3.89 18.90
C PHE A 8 -2.04 -4.93 17.83
N ARG A 9 -3.34 -5.06 17.59
CA ARG A 9 -3.91 -6.00 16.60
C ARG A 9 -4.64 -5.23 15.50
N PHE A 10 -4.37 -5.61 14.26
CA PHE A 10 -5.04 -5.09 13.07
C PHE A 10 -5.17 -6.21 12.04
N THR A 11 -6.01 -5.99 11.03
CA THR A 11 -6.16 -6.86 9.86
C THR A 11 -5.42 -6.23 8.68
N ALA A 12 -4.74 -7.06 7.87
CA ALA A 12 -4.07 -6.59 6.66
C ALA A 12 -5.04 -5.78 5.77
N GLY A 13 -4.54 -4.67 5.22
CA GLY A 13 -5.35 -3.71 4.45
C GLY A 13 -5.97 -2.57 5.26
N GLN A 14 -5.98 -2.64 6.60
CA GLN A 14 -6.51 -1.54 7.43
C GLN A 14 -5.63 -0.28 7.42
N HIS A 15 -6.26 0.85 7.75
CA HIS A 15 -5.59 2.13 8.01
C HIS A 15 -5.66 2.52 9.48
N VAL A 16 -4.70 3.35 9.88
CA VAL A 16 -4.59 3.99 11.19
C VAL A 16 -4.74 5.50 11.05
N ARG A 17 -5.22 6.16 12.09
CA ARG A 17 -5.02 7.60 12.26
C ARG A 17 -3.69 7.82 12.97
N MET A 18 -2.80 8.59 12.36
CA MET A 18 -1.54 9.01 12.94
C MET A 18 -1.60 10.49 13.27
N SER A 19 -1.24 10.86 14.49
CA SER A 19 -1.13 12.25 14.92
C SER A 19 0.28 12.60 15.36
N LEU A 20 0.76 13.76 14.92
CA LEU A 20 1.99 14.36 15.42
C LEU A 20 1.72 14.98 16.79
N ILE A 21 2.61 14.72 17.74
CA ILE A 21 2.54 15.26 19.10
C ILE A 21 3.22 16.64 19.08
N ASP A 22 2.47 17.68 19.47
CA ASP A 22 2.92 19.09 19.55
C ASP A 22 3.78 19.54 18.35
N PRO A 23 3.29 19.42 17.10
CA PRO A 23 4.10 19.75 15.93
C PRO A 23 4.36 21.28 15.85
N PRO A 24 5.54 21.70 15.39
CA PRO A 24 5.90 23.11 15.27
C PRO A 24 5.12 23.84 14.16
N GLU A 25 4.49 23.09 13.24
CA GLU A 25 3.64 23.61 12.19
C GLU A 25 2.46 22.67 11.92
N THR A 26 1.33 23.24 11.48
CA THR A 26 0.15 22.49 11.01
C THR A 26 -0.44 23.18 9.78
N ASP A 27 -1.36 22.49 9.10
CA ASP A 27 -2.14 23.04 7.99
C ASP A 27 -3.65 22.90 8.27
N ARG A 28 -4.51 23.19 7.29
CA ARG A 28 -5.97 23.14 7.44
C ARG A 28 -6.50 21.75 7.82
N GLU A 29 -5.75 20.69 7.54
CA GLU A 29 -6.09 19.31 7.91
C GLU A 29 -5.54 18.94 9.31
N GLY A 30 -4.94 19.88 10.04
CA GLY A 30 -4.46 19.70 11.41
C GLY A 30 -3.26 18.76 11.54
N ASN A 31 -3.04 18.24 12.74
CA ASN A 31 -1.89 17.40 13.10
C ASN A 31 -2.12 15.90 12.92
N SER A 32 -3.23 15.46 12.30
CA SER A 32 -3.54 14.05 12.10
C SER A 32 -3.72 13.68 10.63
N ARG A 33 -3.33 12.47 10.24
CA ARG A 33 -3.61 11.90 8.92
C ARG A 33 -3.96 10.42 9.02
N PHE A 34 -4.71 9.92 8.05
CA PHE A 34 -4.94 8.49 7.90
C PHE A 34 -3.88 7.86 6.98
N PHE A 35 -3.36 6.70 7.38
CA PHE A 35 -2.41 5.93 6.60
C PHE A 35 -2.78 4.46 6.63
N SER A 36 -2.87 3.82 5.46
CA SER A 36 -2.90 2.37 5.36
C SER A 36 -1.57 1.79 5.86
N LEU A 37 -1.65 0.66 6.54
CA LEU A 37 -0.47 -0.09 6.96
C LEU A 37 0.04 -0.92 5.78
N ALA A 38 1.34 -0.83 5.50
CA ALA A 38 2.05 -1.66 4.54
C ALA A 38 2.52 -2.98 5.17
N SER A 39 2.71 -3.00 6.49
CA SER A 39 3.10 -4.18 7.25
C SER A 39 1.95 -5.18 7.37
N THR A 40 2.28 -6.45 7.61
CA THR A 40 1.31 -7.50 7.95
C THR A 40 1.01 -7.52 9.44
N PRO A 41 -0.11 -8.13 9.88
CA PRO A 41 -0.42 -8.32 11.29
C PRO A 41 0.65 -9.10 12.08
N GLN A 42 1.54 -9.82 11.42
CA GLN A 42 2.60 -10.63 12.00
C GLN A 42 3.93 -9.89 12.06
N ASP A 43 4.10 -8.81 11.26
CA ASP A 43 5.30 -7.98 11.33
C ASP A 43 5.47 -7.38 12.75
N PRO A 44 6.72 -7.30 13.24
CA PRO A 44 7.04 -6.72 14.55
C PRO A 44 6.95 -5.19 14.57
N GLU A 45 6.83 -4.57 13.39
CA GLU A 45 6.86 -3.12 13.23
C GLU A 45 5.67 -2.67 12.38
N LEU A 46 5.19 -1.45 12.64
CA LEU A 46 4.20 -0.81 11.81
C LEU A 46 4.88 -0.05 10.68
N MET A 47 4.54 -0.40 9.44
CA MET A 47 5.01 0.30 8.26
C MET A 47 3.88 1.10 7.66
N VAL A 48 4.13 2.38 7.38
CA VAL A 48 3.26 3.22 6.55
C VAL A 48 4.06 3.65 5.34
N ALA A 49 3.41 3.73 4.19
CA ALA A 49 3.99 4.32 3.00
C ALA A 49 3.12 5.47 2.51
N MET A 50 3.76 6.55 2.10
CA MET A 50 3.07 7.74 1.61
C MET A 50 3.85 8.34 0.45
N ARG A 51 3.11 8.92 -0.51
CA ARG A 51 3.74 9.81 -1.48
C ARG A 51 4.09 11.12 -0.77
N MET A 52 5.35 11.53 -0.85
CA MET A 52 5.77 12.83 -0.32
C MET A 52 5.08 13.96 -1.09
N ARG A 53 4.48 14.88 -0.32
CA ARG A 53 3.89 16.13 -0.79
C ARG A 53 4.28 17.21 0.21
N ASP A 54 4.35 18.45 -0.25
CA ASP A 54 4.69 19.58 0.60
C ASP A 54 3.49 20.01 1.47
N THR A 55 3.26 19.25 2.54
CA THR A 55 2.23 19.51 3.55
C THR A 55 2.92 19.65 4.90
N ALA A 56 2.36 20.47 5.80
CA ALA A 56 2.95 20.69 7.12
C ALA A 56 3.18 19.36 7.86
N PHE A 57 2.17 18.48 7.85
CA PHE A 57 2.26 17.15 8.46
C PHE A 57 3.46 16.34 7.91
N LYS A 58 3.63 16.28 6.58
CA LYS A 58 4.70 15.47 5.97
C LYS A 58 6.08 16.08 6.14
N ARG A 59 6.20 17.41 6.21
CA ARG A 59 7.46 18.07 6.54
C ARG A 59 7.90 17.75 7.97
N VAL A 60 6.99 17.86 8.93
CA VAL A 60 7.27 17.50 10.33
C VAL A 60 7.59 16.01 10.45
N LEU A 61 6.75 15.14 9.89
CA LEU A 61 6.98 13.69 9.90
C LEU A 61 8.32 13.31 9.25
N GLY A 62 8.69 13.97 8.14
CA GLY A 62 9.96 13.76 7.45
C GLY A 62 11.20 14.21 8.23
N ARG A 63 11.02 15.10 9.22
CA ARG A 63 12.09 15.58 10.12
C ARG A 63 12.14 14.84 11.46
N LEU A 64 11.16 13.97 11.76
CA LEU A 64 11.18 13.18 12.98
C LEU A 64 12.40 12.24 12.98
N GLN A 65 13.20 12.33 14.04
CA GLN A 65 14.34 11.44 14.25
C GLN A 65 13.87 10.12 14.86
N ARG A 66 14.75 9.10 14.79
CA ARG A 66 14.57 7.85 15.55
C ARG A 66 14.34 8.17 17.03
N GLY A 67 13.40 7.48 17.66
CA GLY A 67 12.97 7.76 19.03
C GLY A 67 11.90 8.86 19.16
N GLY A 68 11.61 9.60 18.09
CA GLY A 68 10.45 10.50 18.04
C GLY A 68 9.15 9.72 18.24
N LYS A 69 8.12 10.36 18.80
CA LYS A 69 6.85 9.72 19.11
C LYS A 69 5.72 10.28 18.24
N VAL A 70 4.81 9.40 17.85
CA VAL A 70 3.54 9.74 17.23
C VAL A 70 2.41 9.04 17.99
N LEU A 71 1.20 9.59 17.90
CA LEU A 71 0.01 8.90 18.36
C LEU A 71 -0.57 8.09 17.19
N ILE A 72 -0.87 6.81 17.42
CA ILE A 72 -1.56 5.94 16.47
C ILE A 72 -2.91 5.55 17.08
N GLU A 73 -3.99 5.80 16.35
CA GLU A 73 -5.34 5.43 16.76
C GLU A 73 -5.93 4.47 15.74
N MET A 74 -6.45 3.34 16.22
CA MET A 74 -7.28 2.44 15.42
C MET A 74 -8.74 2.89 15.45
N LEU A 75 -9.39 2.88 14.30
CA LEU A 75 -10.83 3.02 14.18
C LEU A 75 -11.49 1.68 14.57
N LEU A 76 -12.04 1.58 15.79
CA LEU A 76 -12.67 0.34 16.25
C LEU A 76 -14.07 0.12 15.64
N ASP A 77 -14.71 1.20 15.18
CA ASP A 77 -16.09 1.19 14.69
C ASP A 77 -16.22 1.27 13.16
N VAL A 78 -15.10 1.26 12.44
CA VAL A 78 -15.14 0.78 11.06
C VAL A 78 -15.26 -0.73 11.17
N PRO A 79 -16.31 -1.38 10.61
CA PRO A 79 -16.45 -2.82 10.70
C PRO A 79 -15.11 -3.47 10.38
N ARG A 80 -14.60 -4.30 11.31
CA ARG A 80 -13.38 -5.08 11.08
C ARG A 80 -13.48 -5.67 9.67
N GLY A 81 -12.57 -5.31 8.78
CA GLY A 81 -12.53 -5.86 7.43
C GLY A 81 -13.30 -5.13 6.31
N ALA A 82 -13.71 -3.87 6.46
CA ALA A 82 -14.28 -3.09 5.34
C ALA A 82 -13.38 -3.09 4.08
N PHE A 83 -12.06 -3.13 4.28
CA PHE A 83 -11.08 -3.34 3.22
C PHE A 83 -10.06 -4.43 3.61
N ALA A 84 -10.57 -5.62 3.93
CA ALA A 84 -9.77 -6.83 4.16
C ALA A 84 -10.09 -7.94 3.15
N LEU A 85 -9.13 -8.85 2.97
CA LEU A 85 -9.28 -10.04 2.13
C LEU A 85 -10.52 -10.84 2.58
N HIS A 86 -11.33 -11.29 1.61
CA HIS A 86 -12.55 -12.05 1.89
C HIS A 86 -12.19 -13.48 2.30
N GLU A 87 -13.08 -14.13 3.04
CA GLU A 87 -12.78 -15.44 3.61
C GLU A 87 -12.98 -16.59 2.62
N ASP A 88 -13.82 -16.43 1.60
CA ASP A 88 -14.15 -17.48 0.63
C ASP A 88 -13.04 -17.67 -0.43
N PRO A 89 -12.21 -18.73 -0.36
CA PRO A 89 -11.07 -18.88 -1.26
C PRO A 89 -11.46 -19.41 -2.65
N SER A 90 -12.72 -19.81 -2.87
CA SER A 90 -13.20 -20.23 -4.18
C SER A 90 -13.25 -19.07 -5.18
N ARG A 91 -13.36 -17.85 -4.65
CA ARG A 91 -13.38 -16.60 -5.41
C ARG A 91 -11.97 -16.00 -5.46
N PRO A 92 -11.44 -15.61 -6.63
CA PRO A 92 -10.18 -14.87 -6.68
C PRO A 92 -10.30 -13.50 -6.03
N ALA A 93 -9.21 -13.00 -5.45
CA ALA A 93 -9.09 -11.62 -5.02
C ALA A 93 -8.37 -10.80 -6.09
N VAL A 94 -9.03 -9.78 -6.65
CA VAL A 94 -8.45 -8.91 -7.68
C VAL A 94 -8.26 -7.50 -7.13
N PHE A 95 -7.03 -7.14 -6.87
CA PHE A 95 -6.62 -5.80 -6.47
C PHE A 95 -6.43 -4.92 -7.70
N ILE A 96 -6.99 -3.71 -7.68
CA ILE A 96 -6.80 -2.68 -8.70
C ILE A 96 -6.26 -1.44 -7.98
N ALA A 97 -4.96 -1.20 -8.14
CA ALA A 97 -4.25 -0.17 -7.41
C ALA A 97 -3.59 0.86 -8.33
N GLY A 98 -3.52 2.10 -7.87
CA GLY A 98 -2.81 3.18 -8.56
C GLY A 98 -1.90 3.98 -7.62
N GLY A 99 -0.63 4.14 -7.99
CA GLY A 99 0.34 4.86 -7.18
C GLY A 99 0.46 4.31 -5.76
N ILE A 100 0.35 5.19 -4.76
CA ILE A 100 0.44 4.79 -3.34
C ILE A 100 -0.78 4.01 -2.85
N GLY A 101 -1.87 3.93 -3.63
CA GLY A 101 -3.00 3.05 -3.34
C GLY A 101 -2.63 1.56 -3.30
N VAL A 102 -1.41 1.19 -3.70
CA VAL A 102 -0.92 -0.19 -3.57
C VAL A 102 -0.74 -0.61 -2.11
N VAL A 103 -0.54 0.31 -1.17
CA VAL A 103 -0.18 -0.01 0.23
C VAL A 103 -1.11 -1.03 0.91
N PRO A 104 -2.45 -0.85 0.93
CA PRO A 104 -3.33 -1.85 1.53
C PRO A 104 -3.30 -3.19 0.78
N ALA A 105 -3.17 -3.16 -0.55
CA ALA A 105 -3.04 -4.38 -1.36
C ALA A 105 -1.72 -5.11 -1.04
N PHE A 106 -0.61 -4.40 -0.91
CA PHE A 106 0.69 -4.96 -0.53
C PHE A 106 0.61 -5.66 0.83
N SER A 107 0.01 -5.02 1.84
CA SER A 107 -0.22 -5.63 3.16
C SER A 107 -1.05 -6.92 3.05
N MET A 108 -2.19 -6.88 2.33
CA MET A 108 -3.06 -8.06 2.15
C MET A 108 -2.40 -9.19 1.36
N ILE A 109 -1.67 -8.88 0.30
CA ILE A 109 -0.97 -9.87 -0.54
C ILE A 109 0.16 -10.53 0.25
N LYS A 110 0.99 -9.72 0.93
CA LYS A 110 2.08 -10.21 1.77
C LYS A 110 1.53 -11.11 2.88
N ASP A 111 0.47 -10.67 3.56
CA ASP A 111 -0.19 -11.44 4.63
C ASP A 111 -0.77 -12.76 4.12
N ALA A 112 -1.47 -12.75 2.97
CA ALA A 112 -2.02 -13.96 2.36
C ALA A 112 -0.94 -14.98 1.99
N ILE A 113 0.21 -14.52 1.48
CA ILE A 113 1.35 -15.36 1.15
C ILE A 113 2.01 -15.93 2.41
N GLU A 114 2.27 -15.10 3.42
CA GLU A 114 2.88 -15.51 4.69
C GLU A 114 2.04 -16.55 5.43
N GLN A 115 0.71 -16.36 5.43
CA GLN A 115 -0.25 -17.29 6.01
C GLN A 115 -0.59 -18.48 5.10
N LYS A 116 -0.03 -18.55 3.89
CA LYS A 116 -0.29 -19.60 2.89
C LYS A 116 -1.78 -19.78 2.61
N LEU A 117 -2.51 -18.68 2.50
CA LEU A 117 -3.94 -18.71 2.22
C LEU A 117 -4.18 -19.29 0.81
N PRO A 118 -5.28 -20.05 0.62
CA PRO A 118 -5.54 -20.74 -0.65
C PRO A 118 -6.09 -19.84 -1.76
N HIS A 119 -6.22 -18.54 -1.52
CA HIS A 119 -6.75 -17.57 -2.48
C HIS A 119 -5.87 -17.49 -3.73
N ARG A 120 -6.50 -17.41 -4.89
CA ARG A 120 -5.87 -16.87 -6.11
C ARG A 120 -5.93 -15.35 -6.05
N VAL A 121 -4.78 -14.71 -6.19
CA VAL A 121 -4.62 -13.27 -5.98
C VAL A 121 -4.05 -12.61 -7.23
N TYR A 122 -4.67 -11.52 -7.68
CA TYR A 122 -4.22 -10.72 -8.79
C TYR A 122 -4.04 -9.27 -8.34
N LEU A 123 -2.98 -8.62 -8.81
CA LEU A 123 -2.79 -7.19 -8.61
C LEU A 123 -2.60 -6.50 -9.96
N PHE A 124 -3.60 -5.72 -10.38
CA PHE A 124 -3.48 -4.76 -11.47
C PHE A 124 -2.95 -3.45 -10.90
N TYR A 125 -1.69 -3.12 -11.22
CA TYR A 125 -0.98 -2.00 -10.60
C TYR A 125 -0.59 -0.93 -11.62
N ALA A 126 -1.29 0.20 -11.62
CA ALA A 126 -1.07 1.30 -12.55
C ALA A 126 -0.15 2.39 -11.97
N ASN A 127 0.89 2.73 -12.72
CA ASN A 127 1.76 3.88 -12.44
C ASN A 127 2.10 4.62 -13.75
N ARG A 128 2.78 5.76 -13.63
CA ARG A 128 3.32 6.46 -14.81
C ARG A 128 4.54 5.73 -15.32
N ARG A 129 5.54 5.55 -14.44
CA ARG A 129 6.83 4.93 -14.74
C ARG A 129 7.18 3.90 -13.66
N PRO A 130 8.03 2.89 -13.97
CA PRO A 130 8.48 1.89 -13.01
C PRO A 130 9.13 2.46 -11.75
N GLU A 131 9.91 3.54 -11.86
CA GLU A 131 10.55 4.23 -10.73
C GLU A 131 9.56 4.98 -9.83
N ASP A 132 8.34 5.24 -10.29
CA ASP A 132 7.28 5.87 -9.49
C ASP A 132 6.45 4.83 -8.71
N ALA A 133 6.62 3.54 -9.02
CA ALA A 133 5.81 2.44 -8.49
C ALA A 133 6.38 1.94 -7.15
N ALA A 134 5.67 2.22 -6.06
CA ALA A 134 6.04 1.73 -4.74
C ALA A 134 5.92 0.20 -4.67
N TYR A 135 6.90 -0.45 -4.04
CA TYR A 135 6.95 -1.90 -3.85
C TYR A 135 6.97 -2.75 -5.13
N LEU A 136 7.29 -2.16 -6.29
CA LEU A 136 7.22 -2.87 -7.57
C LEU A 136 8.15 -4.10 -7.60
N GLU A 137 9.38 -3.97 -7.09
CA GLU A 137 10.35 -5.07 -7.09
C GLU A 137 9.99 -6.16 -6.08
N GLU A 138 9.50 -5.76 -4.92
CA GLU A 138 9.03 -6.65 -3.86
C GLU A 138 7.83 -7.45 -4.35
N LEU A 139 6.83 -6.78 -4.95
CA LEU A 139 5.67 -7.43 -5.56
C LEU A 139 6.07 -8.36 -6.71
N ALA A 140 7.00 -7.94 -7.58
CA ALA A 140 7.49 -8.79 -8.65
C ALA A 140 8.22 -10.04 -8.11
N THR A 141 8.95 -9.89 -7.00
CA THR A 141 9.59 -11.00 -6.31
C THR A 141 8.58 -11.95 -5.70
N LEU A 142 7.56 -11.42 -5.00
CA LEU A 142 6.47 -12.22 -4.46
C LEU A 142 5.74 -13.00 -5.55
N ALA A 143 5.44 -12.37 -6.70
CA ALA A 143 4.77 -13.02 -7.82
C ALA A 143 5.62 -14.17 -8.42
N ARG A 144 6.94 -13.99 -8.55
CA ARG A 144 7.84 -15.06 -9.03
C ARG A 144 7.91 -16.24 -8.07
N GLN A 145 7.77 -16.01 -6.77
CA GLN A 145 7.93 -17.04 -5.74
C GLN A 145 6.62 -17.76 -5.41
N ASN A 146 5.46 -17.19 -5.78
CA ASN A 146 4.15 -17.67 -5.33
C ASN A 146 3.20 -17.83 -6.53
N PRO A 147 2.96 -19.05 -7.01
CA PRO A 147 2.08 -19.29 -8.17
C PRO A 147 0.63 -18.86 -7.98
N SER A 148 0.18 -18.67 -6.73
CA SER A 148 -1.15 -18.16 -6.41
C SER A 148 -1.26 -16.63 -6.55
N PHE A 149 -0.14 -15.92 -6.75
CA PHE A 149 -0.13 -14.46 -6.89
C PHE A 149 0.38 -14.02 -8.27
N THR A 150 -0.47 -13.28 -8.98
CA THR A 150 -0.16 -12.70 -10.29
C THR A 150 -0.07 -11.17 -10.18
N LEU A 151 1.08 -10.61 -10.55
CA LEU A 151 1.27 -9.17 -10.70
C LEU A 151 1.06 -8.74 -12.16
N VAL A 152 0.07 -7.89 -12.40
CA VAL A 152 -0.19 -7.22 -13.69
C VAL A 152 0.11 -5.73 -13.51
N ALA A 153 1.39 -5.37 -13.57
CA ALA A 153 1.79 -3.97 -13.51
C ALA A 153 1.65 -3.31 -14.90
N THR A 154 1.20 -2.05 -14.94
CA THR A 154 1.06 -1.26 -16.17
C THR A 154 1.59 0.17 -15.99
N MET A 155 2.17 0.70 -17.07
CA MET A 155 2.80 2.02 -17.10
C MET A 155 2.15 2.91 -18.16
N THR A 156 1.79 4.14 -17.82
CA THR A 156 1.19 5.10 -18.77
C THR A 156 2.18 6.01 -19.48
N GLU A 157 3.42 6.09 -18.97
CA GLU A 157 4.48 7.00 -19.46
C GLU A 157 5.85 6.26 -19.49
N ALA A 158 5.85 4.95 -19.78
CA ALA A 158 7.06 4.11 -19.75
C ALA A 158 8.17 4.61 -20.67
N GLU A 159 7.82 5.25 -21.77
CA GLU A 159 8.73 5.87 -22.72
C GLU A 159 9.57 7.02 -22.12
N THR A 160 9.09 7.61 -21.02
CA THR A 160 9.80 8.67 -20.28
C THR A 160 10.58 8.13 -19.07
N SER A 161 10.59 6.81 -18.88
CA SER A 161 11.26 6.16 -17.76
C SER A 161 12.77 6.04 -17.98
N ALA A 162 13.54 6.17 -16.90
CA ALA A 162 14.94 5.79 -16.88
C ALA A 162 15.16 4.26 -16.87
N ARG A 163 14.10 3.49 -16.61
CA ARG A 163 14.11 2.04 -16.52
C ARG A 163 13.37 1.45 -17.71
N ARG A 164 13.97 0.45 -18.34
CA ARG A 164 13.27 -0.32 -19.38
C ARG A 164 12.02 -0.98 -18.79
N TRP A 165 10.90 -0.85 -19.48
CA TRP A 165 9.64 -1.50 -19.13
C TRP A 165 9.21 -2.47 -20.23
N THR A 166 8.82 -3.68 -19.83
CA THR A 166 8.36 -4.74 -20.75
C THR A 166 7.02 -5.35 -20.33
N GLY A 167 6.35 -4.76 -19.33
CA GLY A 167 5.02 -5.18 -18.89
C GLY A 167 3.91 -4.51 -19.68
N GLU A 168 2.71 -4.48 -19.11
CA GLU A 168 1.55 -3.83 -19.73
C GLU A 168 1.76 -2.32 -19.90
N ALA A 169 1.08 -1.75 -20.90
CA ALA A 169 1.14 -0.32 -21.19
C ALA A 169 -0.28 0.29 -21.20
N GLY A 170 -0.37 1.53 -20.71
CA GLY A 170 -1.62 2.29 -20.70
C GLY A 170 -2.42 2.14 -19.40
N ARG A 171 -3.66 2.63 -19.44
CA ARG A 171 -4.57 2.57 -18.30
C ARG A 171 -5.20 1.19 -18.19
N ILE A 172 -5.47 0.76 -16.96
CA ILE A 172 -6.24 -0.46 -16.70
C ILE A 172 -7.62 -0.28 -17.32
N ASP A 173 -8.02 -1.24 -18.14
CA ASP A 173 -9.30 -1.28 -18.82
C ASP A 173 -9.86 -2.72 -18.89
N ARG A 174 -11.04 -2.87 -19.51
CA ARG A 174 -11.69 -4.17 -19.68
C ARG A 174 -10.83 -5.15 -20.48
N SER A 175 -10.12 -4.68 -21.50
CA SER A 175 -9.30 -5.53 -22.36
C SER A 175 -8.12 -6.12 -21.58
N MET A 176 -7.51 -5.31 -20.72
CA MET A 176 -6.43 -5.74 -19.84
C MET A 176 -6.94 -6.74 -18.82
N LEU A 177 -8.08 -6.48 -18.19
CA LEU A 177 -8.66 -7.43 -17.25
C LEU A 177 -8.94 -8.80 -17.90
N ALA A 178 -9.51 -8.80 -19.11
CA ALA A 178 -9.85 -10.01 -19.85
C ALA A 178 -8.65 -10.81 -20.35
N ARG A 179 -7.44 -10.23 -20.40
CA ARG A 179 -6.21 -10.98 -20.71
C ARG A 179 -5.74 -11.88 -19.57
N HIS A 180 -6.14 -11.58 -18.34
CA HIS A 180 -5.61 -12.22 -17.13
C HIS A 180 -6.69 -12.90 -16.27
N ILE A 181 -7.96 -12.57 -16.47
CA ILE A 181 -9.10 -13.09 -15.70
C ILE A 181 -10.13 -13.71 -16.66
N ASP A 182 -10.33 -15.02 -16.55
CA ASP A 182 -11.23 -15.79 -17.42
C ASP A 182 -12.71 -15.43 -17.18
N ASP A 183 -13.15 -15.51 -15.92
CA ASP A 183 -14.49 -15.11 -15.49
C ASP A 183 -14.38 -13.85 -14.63
N PRO A 184 -14.73 -12.66 -15.16
CA PRO A 184 -14.64 -11.42 -14.41
C PRO A 184 -15.77 -11.24 -13.38
N LEU A 185 -16.78 -12.11 -13.33
CA LEU A 185 -17.88 -12.02 -12.37
C LEU A 185 -17.59 -12.78 -11.08
N LEU A 186 -16.72 -13.79 -11.13
CA LEU A 186 -16.33 -14.62 -9.98
C LEU A 186 -15.55 -13.85 -8.88
N PRO A 187 -14.58 -12.98 -9.18
CA PRO A 187 -13.71 -12.40 -8.17
C PRO A 187 -14.40 -11.44 -7.20
N ILE A 188 -13.73 -11.16 -6.08
CA ILE A 188 -13.95 -9.95 -5.29
C ILE A 188 -12.89 -8.91 -5.70
N TYR A 189 -13.34 -7.73 -6.07
CA TYR A 189 -12.49 -6.62 -6.50
C TYR A 189 -12.17 -5.67 -5.35
N TYR A 190 -10.91 -5.29 -5.23
CA TYR A 190 -10.37 -4.37 -4.24
C TYR A 190 -9.76 -3.16 -4.94
N ILE A 191 -10.43 -2.02 -4.89
CA ILE A 191 -10.00 -0.82 -5.62
C ILE A 191 -9.40 0.20 -4.67
N SER A 192 -8.19 0.66 -4.99
CA SER A 192 -7.43 1.53 -4.11
C SER A 192 -6.57 2.52 -4.89
N GLY A 193 -6.89 3.81 -4.82
CA GLY A 193 -6.13 4.83 -5.54
C GLY A 193 -6.79 6.20 -5.55
N LEU A 194 -6.41 7.02 -6.54
CA LEU A 194 -7.00 8.34 -6.73
C LEU A 194 -8.51 8.23 -6.97
N PRO A 195 -9.33 9.16 -6.45
CA PRO A 195 -10.79 9.09 -6.58
C PRO A 195 -11.28 8.91 -8.02
N LYS A 196 -10.66 9.64 -8.98
CA LYS A 196 -10.98 9.50 -10.41
C LYS A 196 -10.71 8.08 -10.94
N MET A 197 -9.62 7.44 -10.50
CA MET A 197 -9.31 6.06 -10.85
C MET A 197 -10.34 5.12 -10.23
N ALA A 198 -10.60 5.26 -8.93
CA ALA A 198 -11.53 4.39 -8.23
C ALA A 198 -12.94 4.42 -8.85
N SER A 199 -13.46 5.62 -9.12
CA SER A 199 -14.74 5.80 -9.81
C SER A 199 -14.75 5.20 -11.22
N ALA A 200 -13.69 5.41 -12.00
CA ALA A 200 -13.59 4.84 -13.34
C ALA A 200 -13.58 3.30 -13.32
N MET A 201 -12.88 2.70 -12.36
CA MET A 201 -12.82 1.24 -12.21
C MET A 201 -14.15 0.66 -11.73
N LYS A 202 -14.85 1.32 -10.80
CA LYS A 202 -16.21 0.94 -10.40
C LYS A 202 -17.18 0.94 -11.59
N VAL A 203 -17.12 1.98 -12.43
CA VAL A 203 -17.95 2.07 -13.64
C VAL A 203 -17.60 0.96 -14.62
N MET A 204 -16.31 0.74 -14.89
CA MET A 204 -15.84 -0.30 -15.82
C MET A 204 -16.24 -1.71 -15.37
N LEU A 205 -16.11 -2.03 -14.07
CA LEU A 205 -16.56 -3.31 -13.54
C LEU A 205 -18.09 -3.46 -13.61
N GLY A 206 -18.83 -2.38 -13.35
CA GLY A 206 -20.28 -2.36 -13.51
C GLY A 206 -20.73 -2.62 -14.95
N THR A 207 -20.03 -2.09 -15.96
CA THR A 207 -20.35 -2.36 -17.37
C THR A 207 -19.98 -3.78 -17.81
N VAL A 208 -19.04 -4.43 -17.11
CA VAL A 208 -18.73 -5.86 -17.28
C VAL A 208 -19.79 -6.76 -16.62
N GLY A 209 -20.63 -6.22 -15.73
CA GLY A 209 -21.68 -6.96 -15.02
C GLY A 209 -21.31 -7.34 -13.59
N VAL A 210 -20.18 -6.88 -13.07
CA VAL A 210 -19.75 -7.15 -11.68
C VAL A 210 -20.71 -6.45 -10.71
N GLY A 211 -21.30 -7.23 -9.81
CA GLY A 211 -22.19 -6.72 -8.78
C GLY A 211 -21.47 -5.84 -7.76
N LYS A 212 -22.18 -4.85 -7.20
CA LYS A 212 -21.61 -3.87 -6.26
C LYS A 212 -21.10 -4.54 -4.98
N GLU A 213 -21.73 -5.62 -4.55
CA GLU A 213 -21.35 -6.44 -3.41
C GLU A 213 -19.99 -7.15 -3.61
N SER A 214 -19.59 -7.33 -4.86
CA SER A 214 -18.30 -7.90 -5.23
C SER A 214 -17.20 -6.85 -5.40
N ILE A 215 -17.48 -5.57 -5.10
CA ILE A 215 -16.53 -4.45 -5.20
C ILE A 215 -16.34 -3.80 -3.83
N LYS A 216 -15.13 -3.92 -3.29
CA LYS A 216 -14.64 -3.19 -2.12
C LYS A 216 -13.73 -2.06 -2.60
N ALA A 217 -13.95 -0.83 -2.14
CA ALA A 217 -13.16 0.31 -2.60
C ALA A 217 -12.82 1.27 -1.46
N GLU A 218 -11.56 1.69 -1.40
CA GLU A 218 -11.08 2.75 -0.54
C GLU A 218 -10.57 3.92 -1.41
N GLU A 219 -11.12 5.11 -1.17
CA GLU A 219 -10.76 6.30 -1.92
C GLU A 219 -9.76 7.14 -1.11
N PHE A 220 -8.54 7.27 -1.63
CA PHE A 220 -7.52 8.11 -1.00
C PHE A 220 -7.78 9.59 -1.30
N THR A 221 -8.77 10.17 -0.64
CA THR A 221 -9.11 11.60 -0.76
C THR A 221 -8.39 12.44 0.28
N GLY A 222 -7.14 12.13 0.67
CA GLY A 222 -6.43 12.90 1.72
C GLY A 222 -7.37 13.28 2.89
N PHE A 223 -8.08 12.26 3.40
CA PHE A 223 -9.34 12.35 4.16
C PHE A 223 -9.63 13.72 4.75
N ASP A 224 -10.63 14.41 4.21
CA ASP A 224 -11.18 15.62 4.81
C ASP A 224 -11.66 15.28 6.23
N LEU A 225 -10.85 15.65 7.22
CA LEU A 225 -11.13 15.37 8.62
C LEU A 225 -12.43 16.05 9.07
N ASN A 226 -12.93 17.07 8.37
CA ASN A 226 -14.22 17.70 8.69
C ASN A 226 -15.41 16.79 8.35
N LYS A 227 -15.29 15.94 7.33
CA LYS A 227 -16.32 14.93 7.03
C LYS A 227 -16.34 13.79 8.05
N ILE A 228 -15.19 13.49 8.67
CA ILE A 228 -15.08 12.45 9.71
C ILE A 228 -15.43 13.03 11.09
N SER A 229 -15.11 14.31 11.35
CA SER A 229 -15.46 14.99 12.59
C SER A 229 -16.97 15.20 12.74
N ALA A 230 -17.72 15.32 11.64
CA ALA A 230 -19.19 15.29 11.64
C ALA A 230 -19.76 13.93 12.10
N VAL A 231 -18.98 12.85 12.03
CA VAL A 231 -19.34 11.50 12.54
C VAL A 231 -18.83 11.27 13.97
N ARG A 232 -18.41 12.33 14.69
CA ARG A 232 -17.87 12.26 16.07
C ARG A 232 -18.85 11.72 17.11
N SER A 233 -20.16 11.75 16.88
CA SER A 233 -21.13 11.24 17.85
C SER A 233 -21.14 9.71 17.84
N GLY A 234 -20.27 9.08 18.64
CA GLY A 234 -20.38 7.67 19.00
C GLY A 234 -19.24 6.74 18.57
N ARG A 235 -18.19 7.23 17.89
CA ARG A 235 -17.08 6.38 17.45
C ARG A 235 -15.99 6.20 18.52
N ARG A 236 -15.63 4.96 18.84
CA ARG A 236 -14.60 4.56 19.81
C ARG A 236 -13.24 4.41 19.12
N PHE A 237 -12.27 5.16 19.63
CA PHE A 237 -10.86 5.05 19.24
C PHE A 237 -10.07 4.54 20.44
N MET A 238 -9.04 3.74 20.18
CA MET A 238 -8.06 3.38 21.20
C MET A 238 -6.71 3.96 20.79
N PRO A 239 -6.30 5.09 21.39
CA PRO A 239 -5.02 5.71 21.09
C PRO A 239 -3.87 4.94 21.76
N VAL A 240 -2.79 4.73 21.02
CA VAL A 240 -1.53 4.19 21.53
C VAL A 240 -0.37 5.03 21.01
N ALA A 241 0.63 5.27 21.87
CA ALA A 241 1.86 5.93 21.43
C ALA A 241 2.74 4.92 20.67
N ALA A 242 3.32 5.34 19.55
CA ALA A 242 4.27 4.53 18.80
C ALA A 242 5.58 5.31 18.57
N THR A 243 6.70 4.61 18.69
CA THR A 243 8.04 5.18 18.51
C THR A 243 8.47 5.06 17.06
N VAL A 244 9.03 6.13 16.50
CA VAL A 244 9.66 6.12 15.18
C VAL A 244 10.93 5.29 15.24
N LEU A 245 10.96 4.17 14.51
CA LEU A 245 12.15 3.32 14.36
C LEU A 245 12.97 3.73 13.14
N ALA A 246 12.31 4.12 12.06
CA ALA A 246 12.94 4.69 10.88
C ALA A 246 11.97 5.58 10.10
N VAL A 247 12.47 6.71 9.60
CA VAL A 247 11.78 7.52 8.61
C VAL A 247 12.48 7.31 7.28
N THR A 248 11.81 6.60 6.38
CA THR A 248 12.26 6.40 5.01
C THR A 248 11.28 7.10 4.10
N ALA A 249 11.71 8.20 3.47
CA ALA A 249 10.89 8.90 2.50
C ALA A 249 11.06 8.23 1.12
N LEU A 250 10.01 7.59 0.62
CA LEU A 250 9.96 7.23 -0.80
C LEU A 250 9.62 8.50 -1.59
N VAL A 251 10.65 9.20 -2.04
CA VAL A 251 10.50 10.36 -2.92
C VAL A 251 10.54 9.86 -4.35
N ALA A 252 9.37 9.76 -5.00
CA ALA A 252 9.30 9.69 -6.46
C ALA A 252 9.69 11.07 -7.01
N LEU A 253 11.00 11.34 -7.10
CA LEU A 253 11.54 12.54 -7.72
C LEU A 253 11.21 12.50 -9.22
N HIS A 254 10.63 13.60 -9.72
CA HIS A 254 10.67 13.86 -11.15
C HIS A 254 12.11 14.24 -11.49
N ALA A 255 12.70 13.46 -12.40
CA ALA A 255 14.08 13.52 -12.89
C ALA A 255 15.18 13.15 -11.87
N GLY A 256 15.82 12.01 -12.13
CA GLY A 256 17.19 11.64 -11.77
C GLY A 256 17.72 12.02 -10.38
N VAL A 257 17.72 11.06 -9.46
CA VAL A 257 18.84 10.67 -8.54
C VAL A 257 18.28 9.56 -7.63
N GLY A 258 18.96 8.41 -7.62
CA GLY A 258 18.56 7.24 -6.87
C GLY A 258 18.58 7.48 -5.35
N ALA A 259 17.48 7.12 -4.69
CA ALA A 259 17.48 6.97 -3.24
C ALA A 259 18.18 5.65 -2.89
N LEU A 260 19.45 5.74 -2.45
CA LEU A 260 20.14 4.64 -1.79
C LEU A 260 19.44 4.36 -0.45
N LEU A 261 18.84 3.17 -0.32
CA LEU A 261 18.40 2.64 0.97
C LEU A 261 19.41 1.59 1.44
N PHE A 262 20.31 1.98 2.33
CA PHE A 262 21.07 1.03 3.14
C PHE A 262 20.27 0.69 4.40
N GLY A 263 19.99 -0.60 4.55
CA GLY A 263 19.38 -1.19 5.74
C GLY A 263 19.44 -2.71 5.66
N LYS A 264 20.64 -3.29 5.48
CA LYS A 264 20.84 -4.72 5.70
C LYS A 264 20.90 -4.98 7.21
N SER A 265 19.99 -5.79 7.71
CA SER A 265 20.32 -6.77 8.75
C SER A 265 19.68 -8.10 8.36
N PHE A 266 20.48 -8.93 7.70
CA PHE A 266 20.23 -10.37 7.58
C PHE A 266 21.56 -11.02 7.97
N ALA A 267 21.67 -11.37 9.25
CA ALA A 267 22.74 -12.24 9.72
C ALA A 267 22.32 -13.67 9.37
N GLY A 268 22.78 -14.13 8.20
CA GLY A 268 22.73 -15.53 7.79
C GLY A 268 24.16 -16.03 7.64
N THR A 269 24.63 -16.78 8.61
CA THR A 269 25.93 -17.46 8.64
C THR A 269 26.01 -18.48 7.51
N PHE A 270 26.80 -18.25 6.47
CA PHE A 270 27.34 -19.34 5.63
C PHE A 270 28.71 -18.95 5.05
N GLY A 271 29.63 -19.90 5.15
CA GLY A 271 31.07 -19.71 5.07
C GLY A 271 31.61 -19.25 3.71
N LEU A 272 32.72 -18.53 3.80
CA LEU A 272 33.61 -18.16 2.71
C LEU A 272 34.03 -19.39 1.88
N LYS A 273 34.03 -19.25 0.56
CA LYS A 273 35.18 -19.62 -0.31
C LYS A 273 35.23 -18.71 -1.55
N SER A 274 36.22 -17.82 -1.51
CA SER A 274 37.11 -17.31 -2.58
C SER A 274 36.73 -17.49 -4.05
N GLY A 275 36.90 -16.42 -4.84
CA GLY A 275 37.28 -16.57 -6.25
C GLY A 275 37.14 -15.32 -7.13
N TRP A 276 38.25 -14.59 -7.26
CA TRP A 276 38.68 -13.78 -8.43
C TRP A 276 38.34 -12.28 -8.54
N SER A 277 39.30 -11.64 -9.21
CA SER A 277 39.78 -10.26 -9.11
C SER A 277 39.48 -9.46 -10.38
N ALA A 278 39.32 -8.15 -10.17
CA ALA A 278 39.54 -6.96 -11.03
C ALA A 278 39.77 -7.11 -12.55
N ALA A 279 39.14 -6.25 -13.36
CA ALA A 279 39.73 -4.97 -13.80
C ALA A 279 38.94 -4.33 -14.97
N ILE A 280 38.95 -2.98 -14.97
CA ILE A 280 38.40 -1.99 -15.92
C ILE A 280 36.90 -1.70 -15.80
#